data_AF-A0A2E6I1Z5-F1
#
_entry.id   AF-A0A2E6I1Z5-F1
#
_cell.length_a   1.000
_cell.length_b   1.000
_cell.length_c   1.000
_cell.angle_alpha   90.00
_cell.angle_beta   90.00
_cell.angle_gamma   90.00
#
_symmetry.space_group_name_H-M   'P 1'
#
loop_
_entity.id
_entity.type
_entity.pdbx_description
1 polymer ?
#
loop_
_entity_poly.entity_id
_entity_poly.type
_entity_poly.pdbx_seq_one_letter_code
_entity_poly.pdbx_strand_id
1 'polypeptide(L)'
;MAVAPDSLPEPRLEASPQVTLRAISIGAVCVVFLAWGGHYTRHIAHTTKMVQDHLPWGAVVPLILIAVVINKLLQKTQPRWMLSRPELLTIFGMSLIASALPSYFMGHTIPNIAAPFYFDNSENRWGEFIHPHIPHWSVITDRTAARWFFEGRPSGAPIPWDPWFVPLF
;
A
#
# COMPACT_ATOMS: atom_id res chain seq x y z
N MET A 1 57.99 -13.91 -16.84
CA MET A 1 56.62 -14.10 -17.37
C MET A 1 55.66 -14.01 -16.21
N ALA A 2 54.91 -12.90 -16.09
CA ALA A 2 53.90 -12.73 -15.05
C ALA A 2 52.62 -13.46 -15.51
N VAL A 3 52.15 -14.41 -14.68
CA VAL A 3 50.88 -15.12 -14.89
C VAL A 3 49.76 -14.14 -14.58
N ALA A 4 48.90 -13.87 -15.57
CA ALA A 4 47.71 -13.05 -15.37
C ALA A 4 46.76 -13.75 -14.36
N PRO A 5 46.11 -13.01 -13.44
CA PRO A 5 45.19 -13.61 -12.49
C PRO A 5 44.00 -14.22 -13.23
N ASP A 6 43.71 -15.48 -12.95
CA ASP A 6 42.53 -16.20 -13.45
C ASP A 6 41.27 -15.35 -13.20
N SER A 7 40.63 -14.91 -14.29
CA SER A 7 39.33 -14.25 -14.23
C SER A 7 38.32 -15.24 -13.66
N LEU A 8 37.83 -14.98 -12.45
CA LEU A 8 36.80 -15.80 -11.82
C LEU A 8 35.62 -15.99 -12.77
N PRO A 9 35.06 -17.21 -12.89
CA PRO A 9 33.92 -17.44 -13.77
C PRO A 9 32.76 -16.53 -13.37
N GLU A 10 32.30 -15.69 -14.30
CA GLU A 10 31.14 -14.84 -14.04
C GLU A 10 29.93 -15.71 -13.69
N PRO A 11 29.16 -15.36 -12.65
CA PRO A 11 27.96 -16.09 -12.32
C PRO A 11 27.02 -16.02 -13.52
N ARG A 12 26.84 -17.16 -14.19
CA ARG A 12 25.81 -17.31 -15.22
C ARG A 12 24.47 -17.12 -14.55
N LEU A 13 23.94 -15.90 -14.63
CA LEU A 13 22.54 -15.61 -14.38
C LEU A 13 21.76 -16.30 -15.49
N GLU A 14 21.50 -17.60 -15.33
CA GLU A 14 20.54 -18.27 -16.20
C GLU A 14 19.24 -17.47 -16.13
N ALA A 15 18.76 -17.03 -17.30
CA ALA A 15 17.58 -16.20 -17.46
C ALA A 15 16.31 -17.02 -17.16
N SER A 16 16.15 -17.43 -15.91
CA SER A 16 14.86 -17.83 -15.39
C SER A 16 13.95 -16.61 -15.45
N PRO A 17 12.75 -16.70 -16.04
CA PRO A 17 11.86 -15.55 -16.16
C PRO A 17 11.61 -14.96 -14.77
N GLN A 18 12.08 -13.72 -14.59
CA GLN A 18 12.11 -13.09 -13.26
C GLN A 18 10.70 -12.82 -12.73
N VAL A 19 9.77 -12.58 -13.65
CA VAL A 19 8.37 -12.30 -13.40
C VAL A 19 7.55 -13.37 -14.10
N THR A 20 6.82 -14.17 -13.31
CA THR A 20 5.91 -15.20 -13.81
C THR A 20 4.48 -14.88 -13.40
N LEU A 21 3.49 -15.39 -14.15
CA LEU A 21 2.09 -15.19 -13.80
C LEU A 21 1.77 -15.73 -12.40
N ARG A 22 2.38 -16.85 -12.00
CA ARG A 22 2.20 -17.39 -10.64
C ARG A 22 2.73 -16.45 -9.56
N ALA A 23 3.90 -15.84 -9.76
CA ALA A 23 4.46 -14.87 -8.82
C ALA A 23 3.59 -13.61 -8.74
N ILE A 24 3.10 -13.13 -9.87
CA ILE A 24 2.15 -12.01 -9.92
C ILE A 24 0.86 -12.35 -9.16
N SER A 25 0.28 -13.53 -9.37
CA SER A 25 -0.96 -13.93 -8.69
C SER A 25 -0.77 -14.04 -7.18
N ILE A 26 0.30 -14.69 -6.72
CA ILE A 26 0.60 -14.80 -5.28
C ILE A 26 0.88 -13.41 -4.70
N GLY A 27 1.68 -12.60 -5.39
CA GLY A 27 1.96 -11.22 -5.00
C GLY A 27 0.69 -10.38 -4.91
N ALA A 28 -0.26 -10.53 -5.85
CA ALA A 28 -1.54 -9.83 -5.82
C ALA A 28 -2.38 -10.20 -4.60
N VAL A 29 -2.38 -11.47 -4.18
CA VAL A 29 -3.03 -11.89 -2.92
C VAL A 29 -2.35 -11.20 -1.73
N CYS A 30 -1.01 -11.15 -1.69
CA CYS A 30 -0.29 -10.41 -0.66
C CYS A 30 -0.63 -8.91 -0.68
N VAL A 31 -0.77 -8.29 -1.86
CA VAL A 31 -1.18 -6.89 -2.00
C VAL A 31 -2.58 -6.66 -1.41
N VAL A 32 -3.56 -7.51 -1.73
CA VAL A 32 -4.93 -7.39 -1.19
C VAL A 32 -4.93 -7.55 0.33
N PHE A 33 -4.22 -8.56 0.84
CA PHE A 33 -4.06 -8.78 2.27
C PHE A 33 -3.45 -7.56 2.97
N LEU A 34 -2.40 -6.98 2.39
CA LEU A 34 -1.71 -5.82 2.95
C LEU A 34 -2.55 -4.55 2.89
N ALA A 35 -3.22 -4.30 1.77
CA ALA A 35 -4.07 -3.13 1.60
C ALA A 35 -5.22 -3.17 2.63
N TRP A 36 -5.91 -4.30 2.75
CA TRP A 36 -7.01 -4.44 3.69
C TRP A 36 -6.53 -4.50 5.15
N GLY A 37 -5.57 -5.38 5.45
CA GLY A 37 -5.05 -5.57 6.80
C GLY A 37 -4.35 -4.32 7.35
N GLY A 38 -3.67 -3.56 6.49
CA GLY A 38 -3.06 -2.29 6.85
C GLY A 38 -4.08 -1.25 7.29
N HIS A 39 -5.18 -1.10 6.56
CA HIS A 39 -6.28 -0.21 6.95
C HIS A 39 -7.01 -0.70 8.21
N TYR A 40 -7.30 -2.00 8.29
CA TYR A 40 -7.97 -2.61 9.44
C TYR A 40 -7.19 -2.39 10.73
N THR A 41 -5.89 -2.74 10.72
CA THR A 41 -5.05 -2.63 11.92
C THR A 41 -4.91 -1.20 12.42
N ARG A 42 -4.83 -0.24 11.48
CA ARG A 42 -4.69 1.19 11.80
C ARG A 42 -5.98 1.84 12.27
N HIS A 43 -7.09 1.62 11.55
CA HIS A 43 -8.31 2.41 11.71
C HIS A 43 -9.38 1.73 12.56
N ILE A 44 -9.31 0.40 12.73
CA ILE A 44 -10.33 -0.38 13.45
C ILE A 44 -9.73 -1.06 14.67
N ALA A 45 -8.66 -1.85 14.48
CA ALA A 45 -8.09 -2.63 15.57
C ALA A 45 -7.20 -1.83 16.53
N HIS A 46 -6.77 -0.62 16.11
CA HIS A 46 -5.87 0.25 16.86
C HIS A 46 -4.61 -0.47 17.38
N THR A 47 -4.08 -1.40 16.57
CA THR A 47 -2.86 -2.15 16.91
C THR A 47 -1.62 -1.45 16.37
N THR A 48 -0.45 -2.05 16.60
CA THR A 48 0.75 -1.71 15.82
C THR A 48 0.43 -1.75 14.32
N LYS A 49 0.97 -0.77 13.59
CA LYS A 49 0.74 -0.64 12.16
C LYS A 49 1.32 -1.86 11.45
N MET A 50 0.48 -2.56 10.69
CA MET A 50 0.92 -3.74 9.92
C MET A 50 1.84 -3.40 8.76
N VAL A 51 1.60 -2.23 8.22
CA VAL A 51 2.24 -1.62 7.06
C VAL A 51 2.77 -0.26 7.49
N GLN A 52 3.51 0.45 6.62
CA GLN A 52 3.99 1.82 6.90
C GLN A 52 5.28 1.93 7.76
N ASP A 53 6.12 0.89 7.77
CA ASP A 53 7.48 0.90 8.35
C ASP A 53 8.54 0.62 7.27
N HIS A 54 9.82 0.85 7.58
CA HIS A 54 10.95 0.62 6.66
C HIS A 54 11.07 -0.86 6.27
N LEU A 55 10.70 -1.74 7.19
CA LEU A 55 10.59 -3.17 6.96
C LEU A 55 9.27 -3.66 7.56
N PRO A 56 8.15 -3.48 6.84
CA PRO A 56 6.84 -3.74 7.39
C PRO A 56 6.66 -5.23 7.60
N TRP A 57 6.30 -5.61 8.83
CA TRP A 57 6.10 -7.02 9.17
C TRP A 57 4.97 -7.65 8.34
N GLY A 58 3.99 -6.85 7.90
CA GLY A 58 2.97 -7.29 6.95
C GLY A 58 3.52 -7.78 5.61
N ALA A 59 4.69 -7.32 5.15
CA ALA A 59 5.34 -7.82 3.94
C ALA A 59 6.35 -8.95 4.24
N VAL A 60 7.09 -8.83 5.35
CA VAL A 60 8.12 -9.81 5.72
C VAL A 60 7.52 -11.14 6.18
N VAL A 61 6.47 -11.11 7.00
CA VAL A 61 5.87 -12.34 7.54
C VAL A 61 5.30 -13.21 6.43
N PRO A 62 4.49 -12.70 5.48
CA PRO A 62 4.05 -13.50 4.33
C PRO A 62 5.22 -13.99 3.48
N LEU A 63 6.25 -13.17 3.25
CA LEU A 63 7.43 -13.64 2.52
C LEU A 63 8.08 -14.83 3.21
N ILE A 64 8.32 -14.76 4.51
CA ILE A 64 8.95 -15.85 5.28
C ILE A 64 8.06 -17.10 5.22
N LEU A 65 6.75 -16.95 5.40
CA LEU A 65 5.82 -18.07 5.31
C LEU A 65 5.84 -18.71 3.92
N ILE A 66 5.84 -17.92 2.86
CA ILE A 66 5.90 -18.41 1.48
C ILE A 66 7.25 -19.08 1.19
N ALA A 67 8.36 -18.40 1.49
CA ALA A 67 9.70 -18.86 1.16
C ALA A 67 10.17 -20.06 1.99
N VAL A 68 9.79 -20.12 3.28
CA VAL A 68 10.24 -21.18 4.18
C VAL A 68 9.21 -22.29 4.28
N VAL A 69 7.95 -21.97 4.58
CA VAL A 69 6.93 -23.00 4.86
C VAL A 69 6.39 -23.57 3.55
N ILE A 70 5.85 -22.71 2.68
CA ILE A 70 5.22 -23.17 1.42
C ILE A 70 6.28 -23.79 0.50
N ASN A 71 7.42 -23.12 0.32
CA ASN A 71 8.47 -23.62 -0.57
C ASN A 71 9.11 -24.94 -0.09
N LYS A 72 9.37 -25.12 1.21
CA LYS A 72 9.84 -26.42 1.73
C LYS A 72 8.78 -27.52 1.59
N LEU A 73 7.51 -27.18 1.81
CA LEU A 73 6.43 -28.13 1.62
C LEU A 73 6.32 -28.56 0.16
N LEU A 74 6.36 -27.60 -0.79
CA LEU A 74 6.37 -27.88 -2.22
C LEU A 74 7.59 -28.68 -2.65
N GLN A 75 8.77 -28.42 -2.07
CA GLN A 75 9.96 -29.22 -2.32
C GLN A 75 9.75 -30.70 -1.96
N LYS A 76 8.98 -31.00 -0.90
CA LYS A 76 8.70 -32.37 -0.48
C LYS A 76 7.57 -33.03 -1.29
N THR A 77 6.53 -32.29 -1.64
CA THR A 77 5.30 -32.85 -2.23
C THR A 77 5.22 -32.69 -3.74
N GLN A 78 5.64 -31.54 -4.29
CA GLN A 78 5.50 -31.16 -5.69
C GLN A 78 6.65 -30.25 -6.15
N PRO A 79 7.88 -30.78 -6.33
CA PRO A 79 9.08 -29.96 -6.60
C PRO A 79 8.94 -29.04 -7.82
N ARG A 80 8.13 -29.43 -8.81
CA ARG A 80 7.84 -28.63 -10.01
C ARG A 80 7.17 -27.28 -9.72
N TRP A 81 6.47 -27.16 -8.59
CA TRP A 81 5.76 -25.95 -8.19
C TRP A 81 6.57 -25.04 -7.26
N MET A 82 7.79 -25.45 -6.89
CA MET A 82 8.65 -24.66 -6.02
C MET A 82 8.92 -23.29 -6.64
N LEU A 83 8.76 -22.24 -5.83
CA LEU A 83 9.01 -20.86 -6.25
C LEU A 83 10.51 -20.63 -6.33
N SER A 84 10.94 -20.06 -7.45
CA SER A 84 12.32 -19.68 -7.70
C SER A 84 12.67 -18.39 -6.96
N ARG A 85 13.98 -18.12 -6.82
CA ARG A 85 14.47 -16.89 -6.18
C ARG A 85 13.89 -15.62 -6.84
N PRO A 86 13.87 -15.47 -8.19
CA PRO A 86 13.26 -14.30 -8.82
C PRO A 86 11.77 -14.12 -8.50
N GLU A 87 11.02 -15.20 -8.34
CA GLU A 87 9.58 -15.13 -8.06
C GLU A 87 9.30 -14.69 -6.63
N LEU A 88 10.09 -15.18 -5.68
CA LEU A 88 10.05 -14.72 -4.29
C LEU A 88 10.40 -13.23 -4.20
N LEU A 89 11.40 -12.77 -4.98
CA LEU A 89 11.75 -11.35 -5.05
C LEU A 89 10.61 -10.51 -5.66
N THR A 90 9.93 -11.04 -6.68
CA THR A 90 8.75 -10.39 -7.28
C THR A 90 7.61 -10.25 -6.27
N ILE A 91 7.25 -11.34 -5.59
CA ILE A 91 6.22 -11.34 -4.53
C ILE A 91 6.58 -10.36 -3.42
N PHE A 92 7.85 -10.34 -3.00
CA PHE A 92 8.32 -9.42 -1.97
C PHE A 92 8.28 -7.97 -2.43
N GLY A 93 8.74 -7.67 -3.64
CA GLY A 93 8.70 -6.32 -4.22
C GLY A 93 7.26 -5.79 -4.31
N MET A 94 6.32 -6.62 -4.79
CA MET A 94 4.90 -6.28 -4.80
C MET A 94 4.38 -5.99 -3.39
N SER A 95 4.75 -6.81 -2.41
CA SER A 95 4.35 -6.64 -1.00
C SER A 95 4.92 -5.36 -0.38
N LEU A 96 6.18 -5.02 -0.67
CA LEU A 96 6.80 -3.78 -0.20
C LEU A 96 6.09 -2.54 -0.76
N ILE A 97 5.80 -2.52 -2.07
CA ILE A 97 5.05 -1.43 -2.71
C ILE A 97 3.66 -1.30 -2.08
N ALA A 98 2.95 -2.43 -1.89
CA ALA A 98 1.64 -2.47 -1.27
C ALA A 98 1.63 -2.13 0.22
N SER A 99 2.76 -2.20 0.91
CA SER A 99 2.86 -1.77 2.31
C SER A 99 3.01 -0.26 2.47
N ALA A 100 3.48 0.44 1.44
CA ALA A 100 3.67 1.89 1.50
C ALA A 100 2.43 2.63 0.97
N LEU A 101 1.99 2.30 -0.24
CA LEU A 101 1.04 3.13 -0.99
C LEU A 101 -0.38 3.12 -0.40
N PRO A 102 -1.09 2.00 -0.28
CA PRO A 102 -2.54 2.00 0.00
C PRO A 102 -2.87 2.64 1.35
N SER A 103 -2.15 2.30 2.42
CA SER A 103 -2.49 2.80 3.75
C SER A 103 -1.92 4.19 4.05
N TYR A 104 -0.70 4.51 3.59
CA TYR A 104 -0.14 5.85 3.79
C TYR A 104 -0.80 6.86 2.87
N PHE A 105 -0.82 6.60 1.57
CA PHE A 105 -1.34 7.56 0.60
C PHE A 105 -2.82 7.83 0.86
N MET A 106 -3.67 6.80 0.85
CA MET A 106 -5.12 7.02 1.07
C MET A 106 -5.41 7.57 2.46
N GLY A 107 -4.69 7.12 3.48
CA GLY A 107 -4.86 7.59 4.85
C GLY A 107 -4.55 9.08 5.06
N HIS A 108 -3.79 9.71 4.16
CA HIS A 108 -3.54 11.15 4.18
C HIS A 108 -4.31 11.91 3.11
N THR A 109 -4.44 11.35 1.90
CA THR A 109 -5.12 12.01 0.79
C THR A 109 -6.59 12.31 1.12
N ILE A 110 -7.33 11.32 1.64
CA ILE A 110 -8.76 11.50 1.98
C ILE A 110 -8.99 12.62 3.01
N PRO A 111 -8.33 12.64 4.18
CA PRO A 111 -8.51 13.74 5.13
C PRO A 111 -7.97 15.08 4.59
N ASN A 112 -6.90 15.10 3.80
CA ASN A 112 -6.37 16.34 3.23
C ASN A 112 -7.33 16.99 2.23
N ILE A 113 -8.12 16.20 1.50
CA ILE A 113 -9.17 16.71 0.59
C ILE A 113 -10.31 17.36 1.41
N ALA A 114 -10.66 16.80 2.57
CA ALA A 114 -11.77 17.30 3.40
C ALA A 114 -11.38 18.41 4.39
N ALA A 115 -10.12 18.45 4.81
CA ALA A 115 -9.62 19.34 5.86
C ALA A 115 -9.85 20.85 5.61
N PRO A 116 -9.64 21.41 4.39
CA PRO A 116 -9.61 22.86 4.20
C PRO A 116 -10.90 23.59 4.56
N PHE A 117 -12.06 22.97 4.31
CA PHE A 117 -13.38 23.56 4.62
C PHE A 117 -13.94 23.09 5.96
N TYR A 118 -13.39 22.02 6.55
CA TYR A 118 -13.74 21.55 7.88
C TYR A 118 -13.03 22.34 9.00
N PHE A 119 -11.72 22.57 8.86
CA PHE A 119 -10.92 23.24 9.89
C PHE A 119 -10.89 24.78 9.77
N ASP A 120 -11.60 25.35 8.79
CA ASP A 120 -11.71 26.80 8.62
C ASP A 120 -12.42 27.46 9.81
N ASN A 121 -11.76 28.43 10.45
CA ASN A 121 -12.28 29.16 11.60
C ASN A 121 -11.76 30.60 11.64
N SER A 122 -12.29 31.42 12.57
CA SER A 122 -11.92 32.83 12.69
C SER A 122 -10.48 33.08 13.13
N GLU A 123 -9.82 32.09 13.75
CA GLU A 123 -8.45 32.20 14.23
C GLU A 123 -7.44 31.97 13.10
N ASN A 124 -7.67 30.95 12.27
CA ASN A 124 -6.78 30.63 11.15
C ASN A 124 -7.12 31.38 9.86
N ARG A 125 -8.36 31.87 9.72
CA ARG A 125 -8.87 32.64 8.57
C ARG A 125 -8.59 31.95 7.23
N TRP A 126 -8.69 30.62 7.19
CA TRP A 126 -8.44 29.86 5.96
C TRP A 126 -9.39 30.25 4.83
N GLY A 127 -10.63 30.62 5.15
CA GLY A 127 -11.58 31.18 4.18
C GLY A 127 -11.06 32.39 3.41
N GLU A 128 -10.22 33.22 4.04
CA GLU A 128 -9.69 34.43 3.43
C GLU A 128 -8.33 34.20 2.77
N PHE A 129 -7.42 33.49 3.44
CA PHE A 129 -6.03 33.39 3.00
C PHE A 129 -5.70 32.14 2.21
N ILE A 130 -6.54 31.09 2.27
CA ILE A 130 -6.22 29.78 1.73
C ILE A 130 -7.23 29.36 0.66
N HIS A 131 -8.54 29.43 0.95
CA HIS A 131 -9.59 28.99 0.03
C HIS A 131 -9.50 29.61 -1.37
N PRO A 132 -9.17 30.92 -1.55
CA PRO A 132 -9.04 31.51 -2.88
C PRO A 132 -7.92 30.93 -3.75
N HIS A 133 -6.95 30.25 -3.13
CA HIS A 133 -5.79 29.67 -3.80
C HIS A 133 -5.89 28.15 -3.97
N ILE A 134 -6.96 27.53 -3.47
CA ILE A 134 -7.20 26.10 -3.64
C ILE A 134 -8.14 25.88 -4.82
N PRO A 135 -7.75 25.07 -5.81
CA PRO A 135 -8.67 24.67 -6.87
C PRO A 135 -9.88 23.93 -6.32
N HIS A 136 -11.09 24.36 -6.66
CA HIS A 136 -12.33 23.74 -6.15
C HIS A 136 -12.47 22.25 -6.49
N TRP A 137 -11.79 21.78 -7.54
CA TRP A 137 -11.81 20.37 -7.92
C TRP A 137 -10.94 19.48 -7.02
N SER A 138 -10.00 20.04 -6.23
CA SER A 138 -9.04 19.24 -5.45
C SER A 138 -9.46 19.00 -4.00
N VAL A 139 -10.59 19.54 -3.55
CA VAL A 139 -11.04 19.53 -2.15
C VAL A 139 -12.56 19.38 -2.02
N ILE A 140 -13.02 18.91 -0.86
CA ILE A 140 -14.44 18.96 -0.51
C ILE A 140 -14.79 20.39 -0.11
N THR A 141 -15.66 21.05 -0.89
CA THR A 141 -16.22 22.37 -0.55
C THR A 141 -17.51 22.28 0.25
N ASP A 142 -18.21 21.15 0.20
CA ASP A 142 -19.41 20.87 1.00
C ASP A 142 -19.03 20.66 2.48
N ARG A 143 -19.35 21.66 3.31
CA ARG A 143 -19.07 21.63 4.75
C ARG A 143 -19.78 20.50 5.50
N THR A 144 -20.95 20.07 5.03
CA THR A 144 -21.67 18.94 5.65
C THR A 144 -20.95 17.63 5.35
N ALA A 145 -20.55 17.41 4.11
CA ALA A 145 -19.81 16.21 3.72
C ALA A 145 -18.45 16.13 4.43
N ALA A 146 -17.73 17.27 4.52
CA ALA A 146 -16.48 17.34 5.26
C ALA A 146 -16.68 17.07 6.77
N ARG A 147 -17.71 17.66 7.39
CA ARG A 147 -18.06 17.41 8.79
C ARG A 147 -18.41 15.95 9.05
N TRP A 148 -19.25 15.34 8.21
CA TRP A 148 -19.64 13.93 8.36
C TRP A 148 -18.47 12.96 8.25
N PHE A 149 -17.41 13.33 7.52
CA PHE A 149 -16.18 12.54 7.47
C PHE A 149 -15.41 12.55 8.79
N PHE A 150 -15.26 13.71 9.43
CA PHE A 150 -14.50 13.83 10.68
C PHE A 150 -15.31 13.50 11.94
N GLU A 151 -16.58 13.91 12.00
CA GLU A 151 -17.45 13.77 13.17
C GLU A 151 -18.37 12.54 13.10
N GLY A 152 -18.46 11.92 11.92
CA GLY A 152 -19.40 10.84 11.64
C GLY A 152 -20.73 11.35 11.06
N ARG A 153 -21.33 10.53 10.20
CA ARG A 153 -22.67 10.80 9.64
C ARG A 153 -23.78 10.41 10.62
N PRO A 154 -24.96 11.04 10.54
CA PRO A 154 -26.15 10.55 11.25
C PRO A 154 -26.45 9.10 10.91
N SER A 155 -26.91 8.34 11.90
CA SER A 155 -27.31 6.94 11.70
C SER A 155 -28.39 6.83 10.61
N GLY A 156 -28.22 5.90 9.68
CA GLY A 156 -29.15 5.68 8.57
C GLY A 156 -29.03 6.67 7.38
N ALA A 157 -28.29 7.79 7.50
CA ALA A 157 -28.09 8.70 6.37
C ALA A 157 -27.21 8.07 5.28
N PRO A 158 -27.50 8.18 3.98
CA PRO A 158 -26.60 7.67 2.94
C PRO A 158 -25.25 8.43 2.96
N ILE A 159 -24.20 7.78 2.44
CA ILE A 159 -22.92 8.47 2.23
C ILE A 159 -23.12 9.49 1.10
N PRO A 160 -22.78 10.78 1.32
CA PRO A 160 -22.93 11.80 0.28
C PRO A 160 -21.77 11.64 -0.71
N TRP A 161 -21.91 10.82 -1.73
CA TRP A 161 -20.81 10.55 -2.69
C TRP A 161 -20.54 11.72 -3.64
N ASP A 162 -21.55 12.53 -3.96
CA ASP A 162 -21.44 13.58 -4.97
C ASP A 162 -20.30 14.59 -4.68
N PRO A 163 -20.13 15.11 -3.44
CA PRO A 163 -19.04 16.02 -3.13
C PRO A 163 -17.64 15.38 -3.24
N TRP A 164 -17.56 14.04 -3.11
CA TRP A 164 -16.29 13.30 -3.16
C TRP A 164 -15.88 12.88 -4.55
N PHE A 165 -16.79 12.90 -5.53
CA PHE A 165 -16.50 12.37 -6.85
C PHE A 165 -15.37 13.15 -7.54
N VAL A 166 -15.50 14.49 -7.62
CA VAL A 166 -14.54 15.35 -8.33
C VAL A 166 -13.13 15.32 -7.72
N PRO A 167 -12.95 15.37 -6.39
CA PRO A 167 -11.59 15.33 -5.84
C PRO A 167 -10.93 13.95 -5.84
N LEU A 168 -11.67 12.88 -6.12
CA LEU A 168 -11.14 11.51 -6.13
C LEU A 168 -10.86 10.95 -7.53
N PHE A 169 -11.51 11.47 -8.58
CA PHE A 169 -11.46 10.94 -9.95
C PHE A 169 -11.25 12.05 -10.99
#